data_AF-A0A7Y8UXX0-F1
#
_entry.id   AF-A0A7Y8UXX0-F1
#
_cell.length_a   1.000
_cell.length_b   1.000
_cell.length_c   1.000
_cell.angle_alpha   90.00
_cell.angle_beta   90.00
_cell.angle_gamma   90.00
#
_symmetry.space_group_name_H-M   'P 1'
#
loop_
_entity.id
_entity.type
_entity.pdbx_description
1 polymer ?
#
loop_
_entity_poly.entity_id
_entity_poly.type
_entity_poly.pdbx_seq_one_letter_code
_entity_poly.pdbx_strand_id
1 'polypeptide(L)'
;MPASVEYYRTLPTPHDILNLTPPETATLLKALNKNVIYTLGHLPTRPVSALKLLTQVLKHYLPEPELDRIFYSCPPMDATPQQTLYELYHHLVLFNALPSTYDASSVVFYTPGADALQALPPECQARLKIVLQNLQGIEFYLSDLADFWQARHAYANMTNQAYVARAFAAQLQCAASLRLADGSLDHESVALITLLASPGHISGCHLYRIAFQDEEQQAHVPLYGAFLISRTPANAAPGQNPCVLYVPGLKLQAFYSPALLRAHLIAELNETTLHRLLPCIDRNQLQRLEELARRGLRDDHVSLSPMVFSPHFYEDVSLALINQQRRDIRHAWAWAQPRHFQEANWINRHIEAASDLRSLMTLESTFKDHATPAIAAFERKLPPRPAPIPAPAAPKPINLNVYIHRDLHGDSRLPSLRDDYFSWLKTELEDLSGRTVMITFHQETGPAYLIDFNYKRDHRVSLSTWKNTVLQHLEHASIAPSPLDLYLLLTLDDIDSQTAGVAYLHDSFGIAATTSYRTAAHEVGHMLGALHEDGDNIFNGWWHETLMKDRDFFSFLRGNAYRFSDKNRDNIRTYLSQFG
;
A
#
# COMPACT_ATOMS: atom_id res chain seq x y z
N MET A 1 -4.40 -11.82 22.08
CA MET A 1 -3.31 -10.90 21.70
C MET A 1 -2.78 -11.37 20.36
N PRO A 2 -2.77 -10.55 19.30
CA PRO A 2 -2.26 -11.02 18.01
C PRO A 2 -0.73 -11.07 18.09
N ALA A 3 -0.18 -12.28 18.00
CA ALA A 3 1.24 -12.52 17.80
C ALA A 3 1.53 -12.48 16.29
N SER A 4 2.47 -11.63 15.83
CA SER A 4 3.32 -11.88 14.64
C SER A 4 4.10 -10.66 14.07
N VAL A 5 4.15 -9.50 14.74
CA VAL A 5 5.10 -8.43 14.36
C VAL A 5 5.97 -8.06 15.56
N GLU A 6 7.28 -8.29 15.46
CA GLU A 6 8.26 -7.78 16.42
C GLU A 6 8.36 -6.25 16.30
N TYR A 7 7.52 -5.54 17.07
CA TYR A 7 7.62 -4.08 17.17
C TYR A 7 8.81 -3.68 18.02
N TYR A 8 9.70 -2.87 17.43
CA TYR A 8 10.73 -2.19 18.19
C TYR A 8 10.11 -1.04 18.99
N ARG A 9 9.93 -1.25 20.29
CA ARG A 9 9.61 -0.16 21.23
C ARG A 9 10.71 0.89 21.27
N THR A 10 11.94 0.45 21.04
CA THR A 10 13.14 1.27 20.92
C THR A 10 13.82 0.95 19.60
N LEU A 11 13.72 1.88 18.65
CA LEU A 11 14.40 1.75 17.35
C LEU A 11 15.92 1.88 17.53
N PRO A 12 16.73 1.04 16.87
CA PRO A 12 18.17 1.18 16.89
C PRO A 12 18.57 2.56 16.37
N THR A 13 19.64 3.11 16.93
CA THR A 13 20.23 4.32 16.39
C THR A 13 20.93 4.01 15.08
N PRO A 14 21.06 4.99 14.17
CA PRO A 14 21.87 4.84 12.97
C PRO A 14 23.30 4.34 13.25
N HIS A 15 23.89 4.67 14.41
CA HIS A 15 25.22 4.22 14.83
C HIS A 15 25.27 2.74 15.20
N ASP A 16 24.21 2.20 15.83
CA ASP A 16 24.15 0.79 16.22
C ASP A 16 24.27 -0.14 15.00
N ILE A 17 23.84 0.34 13.83
CA ILE A 17 23.77 -0.40 12.57
C ILE A 17 25.16 -0.58 11.94
N LEU A 18 26.08 0.37 12.17
CA LEU A 18 27.41 0.36 11.54
C LEU A 18 28.27 -0.85 11.96
N ASN A 19 27.93 -1.47 13.08
CA ASN A 19 28.64 -2.63 13.63
C ASN A 19 27.96 -3.97 13.30
N LEU A 20 26.80 -3.96 12.65
CA LEU A 20 26.05 -5.18 12.34
C LEU A 20 26.67 -5.92 11.16
N THR A 21 26.61 -7.25 11.22
CA THR A 21 26.95 -8.09 10.06
C THR A 21 25.87 -7.96 8.98
N PRO A 22 26.17 -8.22 7.69
CA PRO A 22 25.17 -8.13 6.63
C PRO A 22 23.87 -8.93 6.89
N PRO A 23 23.90 -10.16 7.44
CA PRO A 23 22.67 -10.88 7.78
C PRO A 23 21.83 -10.22 8.89
N GLU A 24 22.48 -9.67 9.93
CA GLU A 24 21.80 -8.93 11.00
C GLU A 24 21.19 -7.64 10.44
N THR A 25 21.93 -6.91 9.62
CA THR A 25 21.46 -5.71 8.93
C THR A 25 20.26 -5.99 8.03
N ALA A 26 20.28 -7.10 7.29
CA ALA A 26 19.17 -7.50 6.43
C ALA A 26 17.91 -7.86 7.23
N THR A 27 18.09 -8.58 8.35
CA THR A 27 16.99 -8.93 9.27
C THR A 27 16.39 -7.69 9.92
N LEU A 28 17.24 -6.76 10.35
CA LEU A 28 16.80 -5.48 10.90
C LEU A 28 16.03 -4.65 9.87
N LEU A 29 16.54 -4.52 8.65
CA LEU A 29 15.85 -3.79 7.57
C LEU A 29 14.46 -4.38 7.28
N LYS A 30 14.33 -5.72 7.27
CA LYS A 30 13.05 -6.41 7.13
C LYS A 30 12.06 -6.00 8.22
N ALA A 31 12.50 -6.02 9.47
CA ALA A 31 11.66 -5.69 10.62
C ALA A 31 11.29 -4.20 10.65
N LEU A 32 12.22 -3.31 10.30
CA LEU A 32 11.96 -1.86 10.17
C LEU A 32 10.91 -1.58 9.09
N ASN A 33 11.05 -2.18 7.89
CA ASN A 33 10.07 -2.05 6.81
C ASN A 33 8.68 -2.52 7.26
N LYS A 34 8.58 -3.70 7.89
CA LYS A 34 7.30 -4.20 8.43
C LYS A 34 6.68 -3.25 9.45
N ASN A 35 7.48 -2.70 10.35
CA ASN A 35 6.99 -1.78 11.37
C ASN A 35 6.46 -0.48 10.75
N VAL A 36 7.18 0.11 9.78
CA VAL A 36 6.73 1.31 9.05
C VAL A 36 5.45 1.03 8.26
N ILE A 37 5.41 -0.07 7.50
CA ILE A 37 4.21 -0.49 6.75
C ILE A 37 3.01 -0.63 7.68
N TYR A 38 3.19 -1.26 8.85
CA TYR A 38 2.12 -1.40 9.81
C TYR A 38 1.68 -0.05 10.38
N THR A 39 2.61 0.81 10.81
CA THR A 39 2.28 2.14 11.34
C THR A 39 1.45 2.91 10.30
N LEU A 40 1.89 2.92 9.04
CA LEU A 40 1.20 3.60 7.94
C LEU A 40 -0.09 2.89 7.52
N GLY A 41 -0.23 1.58 7.76
CA GLY A 41 -1.47 0.84 7.56
C GLY A 41 -2.62 1.29 8.48
N HIS A 42 -2.33 2.09 9.51
CA HIS A 42 -3.32 2.71 10.39
C HIS A 42 -3.63 4.16 10.00
N LEU A 43 -3.16 4.65 8.85
CA LEU A 43 -3.57 5.94 8.32
C LEU A 43 -5.10 5.96 8.20
N PRO A 44 -5.78 7.01 8.70
CA PRO A 44 -7.22 7.11 8.55
C PRO A 44 -7.58 7.19 7.07
N THR A 45 -8.68 6.57 6.68
CA THR A 45 -9.29 6.78 5.36
C THR A 45 -10.45 7.75 5.48
N ARG A 46 -10.80 8.44 4.39
CA ARG A 46 -11.88 9.43 4.42
C ARG A 46 -13.23 8.87 4.91
N PRO A 47 -13.69 7.68 4.46
CA PRO A 47 -14.90 7.08 5.01
C PRO A 47 -14.81 6.84 6.52
N VAL A 48 -13.68 6.33 7.01
CA VAL A 48 -13.43 6.11 8.44
C VAL A 48 -13.54 7.42 9.22
N SER A 49 -12.86 8.47 8.76
CA SER A 49 -12.87 9.78 9.40
C SER A 49 -14.27 10.40 9.42
N ALA A 50 -15.04 10.24 8.34
CA ALA A 50 -16.40 10.76 8.25
C ALA A 50 -17.34 10.03 9.24
N LEU A 51 -17.25 8.70 9.30
CA LEU A 51 -18.00 7.88 10.23
C LEU A 51 -17.60 8.20 11.69
N LYS A 52 -16.31 8.34 11.96
CA LYS A 52 -15.77 8.74 13.28
C LYS A 52 -16.40 10.05 13.74
N LEU A 53 -16.44 11.06 12.88
CA LEU A 53 -17.02 12.37 13.20
C LEU A 53 -18.53 12.30 13.49
N LEU A 54 -19.30 11.59 12.66
CA LEU A 54 -20.74 11.38 12.89
C LEU A 54 -21.00 10.63 14.19
N THR A 55 -20.27 9.54 14.42
CA THR A 55 -20.42 8.69 15.59
C THR A 55 -20.06 9.45 16.87
N GLN A 56 -19.02 10.30 16.86
CA GLN A 56 -18.65 11.12 18.00
C GLN A 56 -19.76 12.08 18.42
N VAL A 57 -20.46 12.69 17.45
CA VAL A 57 -21.58 13.58 17.73
C VAL A 57 -22.76 12.81 18.33
N LEU A 58 -23.06 11.64 17.78
CA LEU A 58 -24.19 10.81 18.21
C LEU A 58 -23.97 10.17 19.58
N LYS A 59 -22.74 9.75 19.91
CA LYS A 59 -22.38 9.11 21.19
C LYS A 59 -22.67 9.97 22.42
N HIS A 60 -22.80 11.28 22.25
CA HIS A 60 -23.19 12.18 23.35
C HIS A 60 -24.68 12.07 23.70
N TYR A 61 -25.52 11.60 22.78
CA TYR A 61 -26.98 11.54 22.92
C TYR A 61 -27.51 10.10 22.90
N LEU A 62 -26.77 9.17 22.30
CA LEU A 62 -27.14 7.77 22.14
C LEU A 62 -25.98 6.87 22.64
N PRO A 63 -26.24 5.87 23.49
CA PRO A 63 -25.18 5.00 24.02
C PRO A 63 -24.50 4.13 22.95
N GLU A 64 -25.28 3.61 22.00
CA GLU A 64 -24.80 2.80 20.87
C GLU A 64 -25.44 3.31 19.57
N PRO A 65 -24.88 4.36 18.95
CA PRO A 65 -25.47 4.94 17.76
C PRO A 65 -25.24 4.05 16.54
N GLU A 66 -26.34 3.58 15.96
CA GLU A 66 -26.40 2.81 14.72
C GLU A 66 -27.01 3.72 13.63
N LEU A 67 -26.22 4.10 12.61
CA LEU A 67 -26.62 5.09 11.59
C LEU A 67 -27.83 4.63 10.75
N ASP A 68 -27.99 3.33 10.57
CA ASP A 68 -29.10 2.65 9.89
C ASP A 68 -30.40 2.67 10.71
N ARG A 69 -30.30 2.96 12.02
CA ARG A 69 -31.45 3.13 12.91
C ARG A 69 -31.75 4.59 13.21
N ILE A 70 -31.05 5.51 12.57
CA ILE A 70 -31.36 6.94 12.64
C ILE A 70 -32.01 7.32 11.32
N PHE A 71 -33.29 7.65 11.38
CA PHE A 71 -34.09 8.00 10.20
C PHE A 71 -34.09 9.51 9.99
N TYR A 72 -34.28 9.99 8.76
CA TYR A 72 -34.47 11.41 8.49
C TYR A 72 -35.63 11.67 7.52
N SER A 73 -36.29 12.81 7.70
CA SER A 73 -37.31 13.32 6.79
C SER A 73 -37.07 14.79 6.47
N CYS A 74 -37.26 15.18 5.21
CA CYS A 74 -37.42 16.56 4.79
C CYS A 74 -38.92 16.81 4.53
N PRO A 75 -39.64 17.55 5.40
CA PRO A 75 -41.04 17.91 5.20
C PRO A 75 -41.28 18.66 3.87
N PRO A 76 -42.48 18.59 3.26
CA PRO A 76 -43.72 18.00 3.78
C PRO A 76 -43.96 16.62 3.15
N MET A 77 -43.37 15.57 3.72
CA MET A 77 -43.68 14.21 3.32
C MET A 77 -44.65 13.63 4.35
N ASP A 78 -45.88 13.33 3.94
CA ASP A 78 -46.92 12.66 4.76
C ASP A 78 -46.60 11.19 5.09
N ALA A 79 -45.39 10.72 4.74
CA ALA A 79 -44.96 9.34 4.90
C ALA A 79 -43.94 9.21 6.04
N THR A 80 -43.97 8.05 6.71
CA THR A 80 -42.93 7.62 7.65
C THR A 80 -41.55 7.78 7.00
N PRO A 81 -40.56 8.38 7.68
CA PRO A 81 -39.22 8.55 7.11
C PRO A 81 -38.64 7.19 6.74
N GLN A 82 -38.41 6.96 5.43
CA GLN A 82 -37.83 5.70 4.93
C GLN A 82 -36.31 5.77 4.80
N GLN A 83 -35.74 6.96 4.82
CA GLN A 83 -34.32 7.16 4.56
C GLN A 83 -33.52 7.25 5.87
N THR A 84 -32.32 6.73 5.85
CA THR A 84 -31.46 6.62 7.05
C THR A 84 -30.27 7.58 7.00
N LEU A 85 -29.73 7.94 8.16
CA LEU A 85 -28.49 8.71 8.26
C LEU A 85 -27.33 7.94 7.61
N TYR A 86 -27.39 6.61 7.62
CA TYR A 86 -26.47 5.76 6.89
C TYR A 86 -26.48 6.04 5.38
N GLU A 87 -27.65 6.18 4.77
CA GLU A 87 -27.78 6.51 3.33
C GLU A 87 -27.23 7.91 3.02
N LEU A 88 -27.45 8.90 3.89
CA LEU A 88 -26.84 10.23 3.75
C LEU A 88 -25.32 10.17 3.83
N TYR A 89 -24.78 9.46 4.83
CA TYR A 89 -23.35 9.23 4.98
C TYR A 89 -22.78 8.53 3.73
N HIS A 90 -23.47 7.51 3.23
CA HIS A 90 -23.06 6.75 2.06
C HIS A 90 -23.02 7.64 0.81
N HIS A 91 -24.06 8.43 0.58
CA HIS A 91 -24.10 9.39 -0.53
C HIS A 91 -22.98 10.44 -0.42
N LEU A 92 -22.73 10.97 0.77
CA LEU A 92 -21.62 11.90 1.05
C LEU A 92 -20.25 11.29 0.71
N VAL A 93 -20.02 10.04 1.09
CA VAL A 93 -18.75 9.33 0.82
C VAL A 93 -18.60 8.96 -0.65
N LEU A 94 -19.68 8.81 -1.40
CA LEU A 94 -19.59 8.53 -2.84
C LEU A 94 -19.45 9.80 -3.68
N PHE A 95 -20.25 10.82 -3.36
CA PHE A 95 -20.47 11.98 -4.24
C PHE A 95 -19.98 13.31 -3.68
N ASN A 96 -19.46 13.33 -2.44
CA ASN A 96 -19.03 14.56 -1.75
C ASN A 96 -20.12 15.62 -1.59
N ALA A 97 -21.36 15.20 -1.73
CA ALA A 97 -22.52 16.06 -1.68
C ALA A 97 -23.65 15.31 -0.97
N LEU A 98 -24.54 16.07 -0.35
CA LEU A 98 -25.81 15.52 0.11
C LEU A 98 -26.73 15.27 -1.09
N PRO A 99 -27.64 14.28 -1.02
CA PRO A 99 -28.64 14.07 -2.07
C PRO A 99 -29.44 15.34 -2.34
N SER A 100 -29.91 15.53 -3.58
CA SER A 100 -30.76 16.67 -3.93
C SER A 100 -32.08 16.73 -3.15
N THR A 101 -32.51 15.60 -2.60
CA THR A 101 -33.70 15.48 -1.74
C THR A 101 -33.45 15.96 -0.31
N TYR A 102 -32.20 16.21 0.08
CA TYR A 102 -31.85 16.71 1.40
C TYR A 102 -31.97 18.23 1.47
N ASP A 103 -32.81 18.72 2.37
CA ASP A 103 -32.93 20.14 2.69
C ASP A 103 -32.50 20.39 4.15
N ALA A 104 -31.38 21.08 4.32
CA ALA A 104 -30.80 21.40 5.62
C ALA A 104 -31.75 22.23 6.51
N SER A 105 -32.59 23.07 5.91
CA SER A 105 -33.47 23.99 6.64
C SER A 105 -34.65 23.25 7.28
N SER A 106 -35.17 22.22 6.63
CA SER A 106 -36.37 21.50 7.04
C SER A 106 -36.11 20.10 7.61
N VAL A 107 -34.92 19.52 7.42
CA VAL A 107 -34.63 18.14 7.86
C VAL A 107 -34.76 17.95 9.38
N VAL A 108 -35.34 16.81 9.75
CA VAL A 108 -35.45 16.31 11.13
C VAL A 108 -35.00 14.86 11.19
N PHE A 109 -34.19 14.50 12.20
CA PHE A 109 -33.67 13.16 12.47
C PHE A 109 -34.45 12.47 13.60
N TYR A 110 -34.66 11.16 13.48
CA TYR A 110 -35.47 10.35 14.39
C TYR A 110 -34.76 9.06 14.77
N THR A 111 -35.15 8.50 15.92
CA THR A 111 -34.76 7.17 16.38
C THR A 111 -36.00 6.33 16.72
N PRO A 112 -35.94 4.99 16.64
CA PRO A 112 -37.01 4.12 17.11
C PRO A 112 -37.31 4.32 18.60
N GLY A 113 -38.54 4.71 18.92
CA GLY A 113 -39.10 4.66 20.28
C GLY A 113 -39.93 3.39 20.50
N ALA A 114 -40.56 3.27 21.67
CA ALA A 114 -41.36 2.09 22.04
C ALA A 114 -42.56 1.84 21.09
N ASP A 115 -43.25 2.91 20.69
CA ASP A 115 -44.48 2.83 19.87
C ASP A 115 -44.42 3.68 18.58
N ALA A 116 -43.46 4.60 18.47
CA ALA A 116 -43.31 5.51 17.34
C ALA A 116 -41.88 6.03 17.19
N LEU A 117 -41.55 6.61 16.04
CA LEU A 117 -40.30 7.35 15.84
C LEU A 117 -40.27 8.58 16.74
N GLN A 118 -39.17 8.75 17.47
CA GLN A 118 -38.95 9.87 18.36
C GLN A 118 -37.86 10.77 17.79
N ALA A 119 -38.14 12.07 17.70
CA ALA A 119 -37.17 13.04 17.18
C ALA A 119 -35.95 13.13 18.11
N LEU A 120 -34.75 13.18 17.52
CA LEU A 120 -33.52 13.43 18.28
C LEU A 120 -33.57 14.82 18.95
N PRO A 121 -32.90 15.01 20.10
CA PRO A 121 -32.87 16.29 20.81
C PRO A 121 -32.45 17.46 19.90
N PRO A 122 -32.99 18.68 20.06
CA PRO A 122 -32.69 19.82 19.20
C PRO A 122 -31.20 20.14 19.03
N GLU A 123 -30.40 19.96 20.09
CA GLU A 123 -28.95 20.14 20.04
C GLU A 123 -28.27 19.07 19.17
N CYS A 124 -28.73 17.82 19.23
CA CYS A 124 -28.25 16.73 18.38
C CYS A 124 -28.58 17.00 16.91
N GLN A 125 -29.82 17.45 16.63
CA GLN A 125 -30.26 17.87 15.29
C GLN A 125 -29.33 18.94 14.70
N ALA A 126 -29.07 20.00 15.46
CA ALA A 126 -28.22 21.11 15.02
C ALA A 126 -26.78 20.65 14.74
N ARG A 127 -26.21 19.81 15.61
CA ARG A 127 -24.86 19.26 15.42
C ARG A 127 -24.77 18.34 14.22
N LEU A 128 -25.77 17.47 13.98
CA LEU A 128 -25.80 16.62 12.80
C LEU A 128 -25.81 17.44 11.51
N LYS A 129 -26.63 18.50 11.44
CA LYS A 129 -26.67 19.41 10.28
C LYS A 129 -25.29 20.04 10.02
N ILE A 130 -24.62 20.53 11.06
CA ILE A 130 -23.27 21.11 10.96
C ILE A 130 -22.26 20.06 10.48
N VAL A 131 -22.30 18.85 11.05
CA VAL A 131 -21.37 17.77 10.69
C VAL A 131 -21.58 17.33 9.25
N LEU A 132 -22.82 17.10 8.83
CA LEU A 132 -23.15 16.76 7.43
C LEU A 132 -22.69 17.87 6.46
N GLN A 133 -22.81 19.13 6.86
CA GLN A 133 -22.27 20.25 6.07
C GLN A 133 -20.73 20.19 5.98
N ASN A 134 -20.04 19.94 7.09
CA ASN A 134 -18.59 19.83 7.13
C ASN A 134 -18.05 18.64 6.34
N LEU A 135 -18.79 17.52 6.30
CA LEU A 135 -18.43 16.32 5.55
C LEU A 135 -18.48 16.48 4.03
N GLN A 136 -19.12 17.55 3.53
CA GLN A 136 -19.04 17.96 2.11
C GLN A 136 -17.73 18.69 1.77
N GLY A 137 -16.87 18.94 2.74
CA GLY A 137 -15.51 19.46 2.55
C GLY A 137 -14.44 18.41 2.90
N ILE A 138 -13.19 18.69 2.57
CA ILE A 138 -12.06 17.75 2.82
C ILE A 138 -11.33 18.01 4.14
N GLU A 139 -11.55 19.17 4.77
CA GLU A 139 -10.75 19.61 5.91
C GLU A 139 -10.90 18.72 7.15
N PHE A 140 -12.06 18.07 7.35
CA PHE A 140 -12.24 17.11 8.45
C PHE A 140 -11.26 15.93 8.33
N TYR A 141 -11.06 15.42 7.10
CA TYR A 141 -10.17 14.31 6.82
C TYR A 141 -8.70 14.73 6.93
N LEU A 142 -8.36 15.92 6.43
CA LEU A 142 -7.01 16.46 6.56
C LEU A 142 -6.63 16.72 8.02
N SER A 143 -7.60 17.11 8.86
CA SER A 143 -7.43 17.23 10.31
C SER A 143 -7.16 15.87 10.94
N ASP A 144 -7.96 14.84 10.62
CA ASP A 144 -7.78 13.50 11.18
C ASP A 144 -6.43 12.86 10.76
N LEU A 145 -5.99 13.10 9.53
CA LEU A 145 -4.64 12.75 9.06
C LEU A 145 -3.55 13.50 9.84
N ALA A 146 -3.72 14.80 10.09
CA ALA A 146 -2.77 15.57 10.88
C ALA A 146 -2.69 15.04 12.32
N ASP A 147 -3.83 14.72 12.92
CA ASP A 147 -3.93 14.12 14.26
C ASP A 147 -3.23 12.77 14.30
N PHE A 148 -3.40 11.93 13.27
CA PHE A 148 -2.67 10.66 13.17
C PHE A 148 -1.15 10.85 13.24
N TRP A 149 -0.59 11.81 12.50
CA TRP A 149 0.87 12.03 12.49
C TRP A 149 1.40 12.53 13.83
N GLN A 150 0.60 13.34 14.54
CA GLN A 150 0.94 13.88 15.87
C GLN A 150 0.57 12.94 17.01
N ALA A 151 -0.27 11.93 16.77
CA ALA A 151 -0.67 10.96 17.78
C ALA A 151 0.55 10.16 18.25
N ARG A 152 0.51 9.77 19.53
CA ARG A 152 1.51 8.90 20.13
C ARG A 152 1.48 7.54 19.44
N HIS A 153 2.65 7.05 19.04
CA HIS A 153 2.81 5.73 18.45
C HIS A 153 2.38 4.64 19.45
N ALA A 154 1.70 3.60 18.95
CA ALA A 154 1.11 2.54 19.78
C ALA A 154 2.12 1.81 20.68
N TYR A 155 3.37 1.69 20.22
CA TYR A 155 4.41 0.91 20.89
C TYR A 155 5.64 1.72 21.32
N ALA A 156 5.74 2.99 20.95
CA ALA A 156 6.93 3.82 21.18
C ALA A 156 6.57 5.14 21.85
N ASN A 157 7.48 5.69 22.68
CA ASN A 157 7.28 6.98 23.36
C ASN A 157 7.63 8.16 22.44
N MET A 158 6.98 8.25 21.29
CA MET A 158 7.16 9.30 20.27
C MET A 158 5.90 9.39 19.39
N THR A 159 5.81 10.41 18.54
CA THR A 159 4.71 10.53 17.57
C THR A 159 4.88 9.53 16.43
N ASN A 160 3.81 9.25 15.69
CA ASN A 160 3.89 8.43 14.48
C ASN A 160 4.88 9.02 13.47
N GLN A 161 4.90 10.35 13.29
CA GLN A 161 5.87 11.03 12.43
C GLN A 161 7.31 10.78 12.88
N ALA A 162 7.62 11.00 14.16
CA ALA A 162 8.96 10.82 14.70
C ALA A 162 9.43 9.36 14.62
N TYR A 163 8.50 8.41 14.83
CA TYR A 163 8.77 6.98 14.69
C TYR A 163 9.17 6.62 13.25
N VAL A 164 8.37 7.05 12.26
CA VAL A 164 8.65 6.79 10.84
C VAL A 164 9.94 7.48 10.40
N ALA A 165 10.19 8.72 10.82
CA ALA A 165 11.42 9.43 10.52
C ALA A 165 12.67 8.72 11.07
N ARG A 166 12.60 8.22 12.31
CA ARG A 166 13.70 7.47 12.94
C ARG A 166 13.90 6.10 12.30
N ALA A 167 12.81 5.41 11.95
CA ALA A 167 12.88 4.16 11.23
C ALA A 167 13.53 4.36 9.85
N PHE A 168 13.16 5.42 9.13
CA PHE A 168 13.76 5.80 7.86
C PHE A 168 15.27 6.04 7.98
N ALA A 169 15.71 6.79 9.01
CA ALA A 169 17.14 7.01 9.28
C ALA A 169 17.90 5.68 9.46
N ALA A 170 17.32 4.73 10.20
CA ALA A 170 17.89 3.40 10.40
C ALA A 170 17.89 2.56 9.10
N GLN A 171 16.78 2.60 8.35
CA GLN A 171 16.67 1.92 7.06
C GLN A 171 17.74 2.42 6.08
N LEU A 172 18.01 3.73 6.05
CA LEU A 172 19.02 4.33 5.19
C LEU A 172 20.44 3.78 5.47
N GLN A 173 20.81 3.65 6.74
CA GLN A 173 22.10 3.04 7.12
C GLN A 173 22.15 1.54 6.78
N CYS A 174 21.06 0.81 7.02
CA CYS A 174 20.98 -0.60 6.64
C CYS A 174 21.17 -0.78 5.13
N ALA A 175 20.52 0.07 4.33
CA ALA A 175 20.60 0.04 2.88
C ALA A 175 22.03 0.30 2.37
N ALA A 176 22.72 1.30 2.93
CA ALA A 176 24.11 1.57 2.56
C ALA A 176 25.05 0.42 2.94
N SER A 177 24.90 -0.14 4.15
CA SER A 177 25.72 -1.26 4.63
C SER A 177 25.54 -2.53 3.79
N LEU A 178 24.30 -2.90 3.45
CA LEU A 178 24.02 -4.08 2.62
C LEU A 178 24.57 -3.93 1.21
N ARG A 179 24.43 -2.73 0.63
CA ARG A 179 24.91 -2.45 -0.73
C ARG A 179 26.42 -2.30 -0.83
N LEU A 180 27.08 -1.98 0.29
CA LEU A 180 28.53 -2.13 0.38
C LEU A 180 28.91 -3.61 0.32
N ALA A 181 28.20 -4.45 1.07
CA ALA A 181 28.50 -5.87 1.21
C ALA A 181 28.36 -6.66 -0.11
N ASP A 182 27.45 -6.25 -1.00
CA ASP A 182 27.28 -6.86 -2.33
C ASP A 182 27.97 -6.10 -3.48
N GLY A 183 28.63 -4.98 -3.18
CA GLY A 183 29.36 -4.16 -4.15
C GLY A 183 28.49 -3.28 -5.04
N SER A 184 27.18 -3.17 -4.79
CA SER A 184 26.27 -2.30 -5.55
C SER A 184 26.29 -0.82 -5.12
N LEU A 185 27.06 -0.49 -4.07
CA LEU A 185 27.38 0.87 -3.65
C LEU A 185 28.84 0.93 -3.21
N ASP A 186 29.56 1.95 -3.67
CA ASP A 186 31.00 2.09 -3.41
C ASP A 186 31.30 2.64 -1.99
N HIS A 187 32.54 2.47 -1.55
CA HIS A 187 33.00 2.88 -0.22
C HIS A 187 32.84 4.39 0.05
N GLU A 188 33.09 5.26 -0.94
CA GLU A 188 32.96 6.71 -0.78
C GLU A 188 31.51 7.12 -0.60
N SER A 189 30.60 6.54 -1.40
CA SER A 189 29.15 6.73 -1.27
C SER A 189 28.63 6.29 0.10
N VAL A 190 29.10 5.14 0.60
CA VAL A 190 28.72 4.64 1.93
C VAL A 190 29.28 5.53 3.05
N ALA A 191 30.50 6.03 2.90
CA ALA A 191 31.08 6.98 3.83
C ALA A 191 30.25 8.27 3.93
N LEU A 192 29.76 8.80 2.80
CA LEU A 192 28.85 9.94 2.79
C LEU A 192 27.54 9.64 3.54
N ILE A 193 26.90 8.50 3.27
CA ILE A 193 25.66 8.12 3.98
C ILE A 193 25.90 7.90 5.48
N THR A 194 27.07 7.39 5.86
CA THR A 194 27.45 7.18 7.27
C THR A 194 27.53 8.51 8.03
N LEU A 195 27.94 9.61 7.38
CA LEU A 195 27.93 10.95 8.00
C LEU A 195 26.51 11.39 8.40
N LEU A 196 25.48 10.82 7.79
CA LEU A 196 24.08 11.11 8.15
C LEU A 196 23.61 10.36 9.40
N ALA A 197 24.43 9.48 9.98
CA ALA A 197 24.08 8.74 11.19
C ALA A 197 23.98 9.62 12.45
N SER A 198 24.52 10.85 12.43
CA SER A 198 24.48 11.83 13.54
C SER A 198 23.89 13.18 13.11
N PRO A 199 22.55 13.30 12.98
CA PRO A 199 21.88 14.57 12.75
C PRO A 199 22.37 15.70 13.65
N GLY A 200 22.65 16.88 13.09
CA GLY A 200 23.19 18.03 13.82
C GLY A 200 24.71 18.17 13.79
N HIS A 201 25.45 17.12 13.40
CA HIS A 201 26.91 17.14 13.32
C HIS A 201 27.38 16.80 11.92
N ILE A 202 27.67 17.82 11.10
CA ILE A 202 28.21 17.63 9.76
C ILE A 202 29.59 18.29 9.64
N SER A 203 30.60 17.51 9.28
CA SER A 203 31.93 18.00 8.91
C SER A 203 32.40 17.21 7.69
N GLY A 204 32.87 17.91 6.66
CA GLY A 204 33.40 17.27 5.46
C GLY A 204 32.35 16.73 4.47
N CYS A 205 31.11 17.23 4.50
CA CYS A 205 30.14 17.04 3.41
C CYS A 205 29.12 18.18 3.35
N HIS A 206 28.38 18.25 2.24
CA HIS A 206 27.37 19.26 1.95
C HIS A 206 26.06 18.58 1.57
N LEU A 207 24.94 19.16 2.04
CA LEU A 207 23.61 18.66 1.76
C LEU A 207 22.80 19.64 0.93
N TYR A 208 21.99 19.12 0.01
CA TYR A 208 21.16 19.92 -0.89
C TYR A 208 19.74 19.39 -1.01
N ARG A 209 18.79 20.32 -1.11
CA ARG A 209 17.45 20.08 -1.67
C ARG A 209 17.53 20.14 -3.18
N ILE A 210 16.71 19.33 -3.84
CA ILE A 210 16.63 19.28 -5.30
C ILE A 210 15.31 19.90 -5.76
N ALA A 211 15.38 20.75 -6.77
CA ALA A 211 14.20 21.29 -7.44
C ALA A 211 14.47 21.47 -8.94
N PHE A 212 13.45 21.32 -9.77
CA PHE A 212 13.50 21.81 -11.14
C PHE A 212 13.13 23.30 -11.16
N GLN A 213 13.86 24.10 -11.92
CA GLN A 213 13.62 25.54 -12.05
C GLN A 213 13.16 25.87 -13.46
N ASP A 214 12.17 26.75 -13.55
CA ASP A 214 11.80 27.47 -14.76
C ASP A 214 12.23 28.92 -14.58
N GLU A 215 13.35 29.32 -15.19
CA GLU A 215 13.84 30.70 -15.12
C GLU A 215 12.89 31.67 -15.86
N GLU A 216 12.22 31.22 -16.93
CA GLU A 216 11.30 32.06 -17.71
C GLU A 216 10.04 32.39 -16.89
N GLN A 217 9.57 31.45 -16.06
CA GLN A 217 8.36 31.62 -15.23
C GLN A 217 8.66 31.92 -13.75
N GLN A 218 9.93 32.07 -13.35
CA GLN A 218 10.35 32.23 -11.95
C GLN A 218 9.72 31.18 -11.01
N ALA A 219 9.63 29.95 -11.49
CA ALA A 219 8.95 28.86 -10.78
C ALA A 219 9.94 27.77 -10.34
N HIS A 220 9.67 27.15 -9.20
CA HIS A 220 10.44 26.03 -8.68
C HIS A 220 9.52 24.84 -8.42
N VAL A 221 9.89 23.68 -8.95
CA VAL A 221 9.22 22.39 -8.73
C VAL A 221 10.13 21.54 -7.84
N PRO A 222 9.99 21.60 -6.51
CA PRO A 222 10.80 20.82 -5.59
C PRO A 222 10.50 19.32 -5.67
N LEU A 223 11.54 18.50 -5.50
CA LEU A 223 11.40 17.07 -5.24
C LEU A 223 11.29 16.87 -3.73
N TYR A 224 10.07 16.70 -3.22
CA TYR A 224 9.84 16.57 -1.77
C TYR A 224 10.40 15.26 -1.24
N GLY A 225 11.02 15.33 -0.06
CA GLY A 225 11.67 14.18 0.58
C GLY A 225 13.01 13.77 -0.05
N ALA A 226 13.33 14.25 -1.26
CA ALA A 226 14.61 13.98 -1.90
C ALA A 226 15.72 14.89 -1.34
N PHE A 227 16.93 14.35 -1.25
CA PHE A 227 18.11 15.10 -0.87
C PHE A 227 19.37 14.53 -1.53
N LEU A 228 20.37 15.40 -1.67
CA LEU A 228 21.70 15.07 -2.17
C LEU A 228 22.71 15.32 -1.07
N ILE A 229 23.62 14.36 -0.87
CA ILE A 229 24.84 14.56 -0.08
C ILE A 229 26.07 14.52 -0.99
N SER A 230 26.99 15.47 -0.84
CA SER A 230 28.24 15.53 -1.61
C SER A 230 29.45 15.80 -0.73
N ARG A 231 30.64 15.42 -1.20
CA ARG A 231 31.90 15.63 -0.46
C ARG A 231 32.32 17.09 -0.44
N THR A 232 32.26 17.76 -1.59
CA THR A 232 32.59 19.19 -1.76
C THR A 232 31.37 19.96 -2.25
N PRO A 233 31.37 21.31 -2.20
CA PRO A 233 30.23 22.10 -2.65
C PRO A 233 29.84 21.77 -4.09
N ALA A 234 28.54 21.75 -4.40
CA ALA A 234 28.03 21.42 -5.74
C ALA A 234 28.54 22.37 -6.84
N ASN A 235 28.94 23.59 -6.48
CA ASN A 235 29.49 24.60 -7.38
C ASN A 235 31.03 24.63 -7.38
N ALA A 236 31.69 23.64 -6.77
CA ALA A 236 33.15 23.54 -6.77
C ALA A 236 33.68 23.35 -8.20
N ALA A 237 34.97 23.65 -8.40
CA ALA A 237 35.63 23.55 -9.70
C ALA A 237 35.42 22.17 -10.37
N PRO A 238 35.39 22.11 -11.72
CA PRO A 238 35.17 20.87 -12.46
C PRO A 238 36.14 19.76 -12.00
N GLY A 239 35.60 18.63 -11.57
CA GLY A 239 36.37 17.50 -11.03
C GLY A 239 35.49 16.40 -10.44
N GLN A 240 36.12 15.36 -9.89
CA GLN A 240 35.43 14.33 -9.12
C GLN A 240 34.89 14.92 -7.81
N ASN A 241 33.58 14.85 -7.63
CA ASN A 241 32.88 15.20 -6.41
C ASN A 241 31.82 14.12 -6.15
N PRO A 242 32.23 12.99 -5.51
CA PRO A 242 31.30 11.92 -5.19
C PRO A 242 30.08 12.45 -4.45
N CYS A 243 28.91 12.03 -4.89
CA CYS A 243 27.66 12.43 -4.29
C CYS A 243 26.62 11.30 -4.36
N VAL A 244 25.74 11.27 -3.37
CA VAL A 244 24.68 10.27 -3.24
C VAL A 244 23.34 10.96 -3.22
N LEU A 245 22.47 10.55 -4.13
CA LEU A 245 21.09 11.00 -4.25
C LEU A 245 20.16 10.01 -3.57
N TYR A 246 19.33 10.54 -2.69
CA TYR A 246 18.13 9.86 -2.21
C TYR A 246 16.89 10.51 -2.83
N VAL A 247 16.05 9.68 -3.44
CA VAL A 247 14.69 10.05 -3.87
C VAL A 247 13.74 9.02 -3.26
N PRO A 248 12.70 9.45 -2.52
CA PRO A 248 11.69 8.54 -1.97
C PRO A 248 11.14 7.56 -3.01
N GLY A 249 11.03 6.28 -2.62
CA GLY A 249 10.60 5.20 -3.51
C GLY A 249 11.68 4.66 -4.45
N LEU A 250 12.83 5.32 -4.59
CA LEU A 250 13.96 4.86 -5.41
C LEU A 250 15.11 4.34 -4.54
N LYS A 251 15.97 3.52 -5.15
CA LYS A 251 17.23 3.07 -4.51
C LYS A 251 18.19 4.24 -4.34
N LEU A 252 19.18 4.13 -3.44
CA LEU A 252 20.28 5.11 -3.34
C LEU A 252 21.10 5.15 -4.64
N GLN A 253 21.40 6.35 -5.13
CA GLN A 253 22.07 6.53 -6.42
C GLN A 253 23.38 7.27 -6.22
N ALA A 254 24.49 6.61 -6.58
CA ALA A 254 25.83 7.18 -6.50
C ALA A 254 26.23 7.83 -7.82
N PHE A 255 26.85 9.00 -7.73
CA PHE A 255 27.36 9.75 -8.87
C PHE A 255 28.77 10.26 -8.56
N TYR A 256 29.60 10.36 -9.61
CA TYR A 256 30.95 10.89 -9.50
C TYR A 256 31.01 12.43 -9.47
N SER A 257 29.91 13.10 -9.83
CA SER A 257 29.80 14.56 -9.79
C SER A 257 28.34 15.02 -9.77
N PRO A 258 28.05 16.21 -9.21
CA PRO A 258 26.75 16.86 -9.31
C PRO A 258 26.30 17.11 -10.77
N ALA A 259 27.22 17.27 -11.72
CA ALA A 259 26.87 17.43 -13.14
C ALA A 259 26.23 16.15 -13.72
N LEU A 260 26.81 14.96 -13.44
CA LEU A 260 26.23 13.69 -13.86
C LEU A 260 24.88 13.42 -13.21
N LEU A 261 24.71 13.83 -11.96
CA LEU A 261 23.42 13.79 -11.28
C LEU A 261 22.36 14.67 -11.98
N ARG A 262 22.71 15.91 -12.37
CA ARG A 262 21.78 16.80 -13.09
C ARG A 262 21.37 16.19 -14.43
N ALA A 263 22.32 15.68 -15.19
CA ALA A 263 22.05 14.97 -16.45
C ALA A 263 21.13 13.75 -16.24
N HIS A 264 21.34 12.97 -15.17
CA HIS A 264 20.48 11.85 -14.82
C HIS A 264 19.05 12.30 -14.48
N LEU A 265 18.88 13.32 -13.63
CA LEU A 265 17.55 13.83 -13.28
C LEU A 265 16.80 14.40 -14.48
N ILE A 266 17.50 15.03 -15.42
CA ILE A 266 16.93 15.48 -16.70
C ILE A 266 16.48 14.29 -17.54
N ALA A 267 17.29 13.23 -17.61
CA ALA A 267 16.94 12.01 -18.34
C ALA A 267 15.70 11.32 -17.74
N GLU A 268 15.50 11.41 -16.42
CA GLU A 268 14.33 10.85 -15.74
C GLU A 268 13.02 11.59 -16.08
N LEU A 269 13.07 12.81 -16.65
CA LEU A 269 11.89 13.59 -17.04
C LEU A 269 11.33 13.26 -18.43
N ASN A 270 11.70 12.11 -19.00
CA ASN A 270 11.11 11.63 -20.24
C ASN A 270 9.73 10.95 -20.00
N GLU A 271 8.91 10.81 -21.05
CA GLU A 271 7.56 10.21 -20.94
C GLU A 271 7.56 8.80 -20.32
N THR A 272 8.60 8.01 -20.58
CA THR A 272 8.69 6.62 -20.10
C THR A 272 9.21 6.48 -18.68
N THR A 273 9.90 7.47 -18.11
CA THR A 273 10.53 7.38 -16.78
C THR A 273 10.00 8.39 -15.77
N LEU A 274 9.30 9.45 -16.22
CA LEU A 274 8.74 10.49 -15.34
C LEU A 274 7.93 9.89 -14.17
N HIS A 275 7.23 8.78 -14.42
CA HIS A 275 6.45 8.04 -13.42
C HIS A 275 7.24 7.70 -12.14
N ARG A 276 8.57 7.59 -12.22
CA ARG A 276 9.46 7.30 -11.07
C ARG A 276 9.63 8.49 -10.13
N LEU A 277 9.55 9.72 -10.65
CA LEU A 277 9.68 10.94 -9.87
C LEU A 277 8.32 11.48 -9.41
N LEU A 278 7.22 11.11 -10.09
CA LEU A 278 5.86 11.56 -9.76
C LEU A 278 5.50 11.50 -8.28
N PRO A 279 5.87 10.47 -7.51
CA PRO A 279 5.49 10.42 -6.10
C PRO A 279 6.11 11.52 -5.24
N CYS A 280 7.20 12.15 -5.69
CA CYS A 280 7.91 13.23 -4.99
C CYS A 280 7.56 14.63 -5.53
N ILE A 281 6.60 14.73 -6.45
CA ILE A 281 6.20 15.97 -7.11
C ILE A 281 4.76 16.30 -6.71
N ASP A 282 4.56 17.53 -6.23
CA ASP A 282 3.22 18.05 -5.96
C ASP A 282 2.37 18.03 -7.24
N ARG A 283 1.19 17.42 -7.16
CA ARG A 283 0.27 17.28 -8.30
C ARG A 283 -0.12 18.62 -8.92
N ASN A 284 -0.14 19.71 -8.14
CA ASN A 284 -0.40 21.06 -8.65
C ASN A 284 0.73 21.61 -9.53
N GLN A 285 1.94 21.04 -9.46
CA GLN A 285 3.10 21.44 -10.27
C GLN A 285 3.39 20.47 -11.42
N LEU A 286 2.67 19.35 -11.53
CA LEU A 286 2.94 18.31 -12.53
C LEU A 286 2.83 18.84 -13.96
N GLN A 287 1.75 19.55 -14.30
CA GLN A 287 1.57 20.12 -15.63
C GLN A 287 2.75 21.04 -16.01
N ARG A 288 3.23 21.84 -15.06
CA ARG A 288 4.38 22.72 -15.27
C ARG A 288 5.66 21.93 -15.56
N LEU A 289 5.88 20.83 -14.85
CA LEU A 289 7.02 19.96 -15.10
C LEU A 289 6.94 19.28 -16.47
N GLU A 290 5.77 18.84 -16.89
CA GLU A 290 5.56 18.28 -18.23
C GLU A 290 5.80 19.32 -19.34
N GLU A 291 5.38 20.57 -19.12
CA GLU A 291 5.66 21.69 -20.03
C GLU A 291 7.17 21.99 -20.09
N LEU A 292 7.85 22.00 -18.94
CA LEU A 292 9.30 22.14 -18.85
C LEU A 292 10.03 21.02 -19.60
N ALA A 293 9.62 19.76 -19.39
CA ALA A 293 10.20 18.61 -20.08
C ALA A 293 10.04 18.71 -21.60
N ARG A 294 8.89 19.18 -22.09
CA ARG A 294 8.63 19.39 -23.52
C ARG A 294 9.50 20.47 -24.17
N ARG A 295 9.96 21.48 -23.41
CA ARG A 295 10.82 22.56 -23.93
C ARG A 295 12.29 22.14 -24.08
N GLY A 296 12.67 21.01 -23.50
CA GLY A 296 14.05 20.53 -23.47
C GLY A 296 14.83 21.16 -22.30
N LEU A 297 15.31 20.31 -21.40
CA LEU A 297 15.98 20.74 -20.18
C LEU A 297 17.50 20.70 -20.34
N ARG A 298 18.16 21.62 -19.64
CA ARG A 298 19.61 21.76 -19.53
C ARG A 298 20.01 21.69 -18.05
N ASP A 299 21.30 21.49 -17.77
CA ASP A 299 21.81 21.32 -16.40
C ASP A 299 21.44 22.46 -15.43
N ASP A 300 21.30 23.69 -15.92
CA ASP A 300 20.87 24.87 -15.16
C ASP A 300 19.44 24.75 -14.60
N HIS A 301 18.58 23.94 -15.23
CA HIS A 301 17.20 23.71 -14.77
C HIS A 301 17.11 22.82 -13.52
N VAL A 302 18.19 22.16 -13.11
CA VAL A 302 18.21 21.36 -11.88
C VAL A 302 18.92 22.14 -10.79
N SER A 303 18.18 22.63 -9.81
CA SER A 303 18.72 23.38 -8.68
C SER A 303 19.08 22.51 -7.50
N LEU A 304 20.27 22.80 -6.95
CA LEU A 304 20.79 22.22 -5.74
C LEU A 304 20.91 23.34 -4.70
N SER A 305 19.89 23.46 -3.85
CA SER A 305 19.83 24.49 -2.81
C SER A 305 20.40 23.94 -1.50
N PRO A 306 21.42 24.56 -0.88
CA PRO A 306 22.00 24.09 0.37
C PRO A 306 20.94 23.91 1.47
N MET A 307 21.08 22.86 2.27
CA MET A 307 20.23 22.61 3.44
C MET A 307 21.06 22.41 4.71
N VAL A 308 20.46 22.76 5.85
CA VAL A 308 21.06 22.61 7.17
C VAL A 308 20.83 21.17 7.66
N PHE A 309 21.89 20.51 8.12
CA PHE A 309 21.78 19.20 8.77
C PHE A 309 21.40 19.38 10.25
N SER A 310 20.11 19.63 10.51
CA SER A 310 19.59 19.83 11.86
C SER A 310 19.48 18.50 12.63
N PRO A 311 19.37 18.51 13.96
CA PRO A 311 18.99 17.32 14.74
C PRO A 311 17.66 16.70 14.30
N HIS A 312 16.78 17.50 13.67
CA HIS A 312 15.45 17.11 13.18
C HIS A 312 15.44 16.77 11.69
N PHE A 313 16.60 16.62 11.05
CA PHE A 313 16.71 16.45 9.59
C PHE A 313 15.75 15.41 9.01
N TYR A 314 15.67 14.21 9.62
CA TYR A 314 14.80 13.14 9.13
C TYR A 314 13.30 13.43 9.38
N GLU A 315 12.99 14.17 10.44
CA GLU A 315 11.63 14.63 10.71
C GLU A 315 11.22 15.70 9.69
N ASP A 316 12.15 16.59 9.30
CA ASP A 316 11.94 17.60 8.26
C ASP A 316 11.71 16.96 6.87
N VAL A 317 12.49 15.92 6.54
CA VAL A 317 12.30 15.12 5.30
C VAL A 317 10.92 14.47 5.28
N SER A 318 10.52 13.83 6.40
CA SER A 318 9.22 13.18 6.53
C SER A 318 8.08 14.19 6.47
N LEU A 319 8.24 15.35 7.13
CA LEU A 319 7.27 16.44 7.12
C LEU A 319 7.07 17.03 5.72
N ALA A 320 8.13 17.11 4.92
CA ALA A 320 8.02 17.57 3.53
C ALA A 320 7.08 16.67 2.70
N LEU A 321 7.20 15.35 2.86
CA LEU A 321 6.32 14.36 2.22
C LEU A 321 4.89 14.42 2.75
N ILE A 322 4.70 14.53 4.07
CA ILE A 322 3.37 14.67 4.69
C ILE A 322 2.67 15.95 4.20
N ASN A 323 3.41 17.04 4.05
CA ASN A 323 2.86 18.27 3.51
C ASN A 323 2.51 18.16 2.02
N GLN A 324 3.28 17.40 1.23
CA GLN A 324 2.94 17.09 -0.16
C GLN A 324 1.67 16.24 -0.24
N GLN A 325 1.58 15.15 0.54
CA GLN A 325 0.39 14.30 0.67
C GLN A 325 -0.88 15.14 0.88
N ARG A 326 -0.84 16.12 1.79
CA ARG A 326 -1.96 17.03 2.05
C ARG A 326 -2.35 17.87 0.83
N ARG A 327 -1.38 18.37 0.06
CA ARG A 327 -1.64 19.15 -1.16
C ARG A 327 -2.19 18.26 -2.28
N ASP A 328 -1.68 17.04 -2.42
CA ASP A 328 -2.14 16.07 -3.40
C ASP A 328 -3.58 15.61 -3.12
N ILE A 329 -3.93 15.40 -1.85
CA ILE A 329 -5.32 15.11 -1.44
C ILE A 329 -6.25 16.29 -1.78
N ARG A 330 -5.84 17.54 -1.51
CA ARG A 330 -6.64 18.73 -1.88
C ARG A 330 -6.80 18.86 -3.38
N HIS A 331 -5.75 18.57 -4.15
CA HIS A 331 -5.81 18.56 -5.61
C HIS A 331 -6.82 17.53 -6.12
N ALA A 332 -6.73 16.28 -5.65
CA ALA A 332 -7.66 15.21 -6.00
C ALA A 332 -9.11 15.59 -5.63
N TRP A 333 -9.32 16.23 -4.48
CA TRP A 333 -10.63 16.71 -4.04
C TRP A 333 -11.19 17.84 -4.93
N ALA A 334 -10.37 18.80 -5.34
CA ALA A 334 -10.80 19.91 -6.18
C ALA A 334 -11.21 19.44 -7.58
N TRP A 335 -10.48 18.46 -8.14
CA TRP A 335 -10.75 17.88 -9.45
C TRP A 335 -12.02 17.02 -9.46
N ALA A 336 -12.38 16.45 -8.31
CA ALA A 336 -13.53 15.58 -8.08
C ALA A 336 -14.91 16.29 -8.03
N GLN A 337 -14.99 17.61 -8.18
CA GLN A 337 -16.25 18.36 -8.10
C GLN A 337 -17.24 17.97 -9.23
N PRO A 338 -18.58 18.12 -9.04
CA PRO A 338 -19.63 17.42 -9.79
C PRO A 338 -19.70 17.64 -11.32
N ARG A 339 -18.83 18.47 -11.90
CA ARG A 339 -18.85 18.79 -13.32
C ARG A 339 -18.23 17.72 -14.21
N HIS A 340 -17.53 16.72 -13.65
CA HIS A 340 -16.64 15.89 -14.45
C HIS A 340 -16.87 14.37 -14.47
N PHE A 341 -17.60 13.74 -13.54
CA PHE A 341 -17.60 12.25 -13.50
C PHE A 341 -18.90 11.57 -13.04
N GLN A 342 -19.20 10.43 -13.69
CA GLN A 342 -20.36 9.55 -13.44
C GLN A 342 -20.01 8.24 -12.72
N GLU A 343 -18.72 7.97 -12.42
CA GLU A 343 -18.32 6.74 -11.72
C GLU A 343 -18.31 6.93 -10.20
N ALA A 344 -19.22 6.25 -9.51
CA ALA A 344 -19.14 6.06 -8.07
C ALA A 344 -17.77 5.45 -7.70
N ASN A 345 -17.07 6.01 -6.71
CA ASN A 345 -15.76 5.58 -6.19
C ASN A 345 -14.48 6.10 -6.87
N TRP A 346 -14.53 6.85 -7.96
CA TRP A 346 -13.30 7.44 -8.54
C TRP A 346 -12.54 8.31 -7.53
N ILE A 347 -13.28 9.16 -6.81
CA ILE A 347 -12.73 10.16 -5.89
C ILE A 347 -12.00 9.51 -4.71
N ASN A 348 -12.61 8.48 -4.11
CA ASN A 348 -12.01 7.77 -2.98
C ASN A 348 -10.72 7.06 -3.42
N ARG A 349 -10.69 6.41 -4.59
CA ARG A 349 -9.47 5.79 -5.13
C ARG A 349 -8.31 6.77 -5.28
N HIS A 350 -8.58 7.97 -5.79
CA HIS A 350 -7.53 8.98 -6.03
C HIS A 350 -7.05 9.63 -4.71
N ILE A 351 -7.96 9.85 -3.77
CA ILE A 351 -7.62 10.35 -2.43
C ILE A 351 -6.83 9.30 -1.66
N GLU A 352 -7.23 8.03 -1.73
CA GLU A 352 -6.51 6.90 -1.11
C GLU A 352 -5.10 6.77 -1.68
N ALA A 353 -4.96 6.78 -3.01
CA ALA A 353 -3.66 6.77 -3.66
C ALA A 353 -2.78 7.96 -3.26
N ALA A 354 -3.36 9.17 -3.20
CA ALA A 354 -2.64 10.38 -2.74
C ALA A 354 -2.29 10.34 -1.24
N SER A 355 -3.02 9.55 -0.43
CA SER A 355 -2.77 9.38 0.99
C SER A 355 -1.75 8.28 1.31
N ASP A 356 -1.39 7.43 0.35
CA ASP A 356 -0.48 6.32 0.62
C ASP A 356 0.99 6.75 0.57
N LEU A 357 1.65 6.79 1.72
CA LEU A 357 3.09 7.10 1.82
C LEU A 357 3.97 5.86 2.04
N ARG A 358 3.39 4.64 2.02
CA ARG A 358 4.12 3.39 2.34
C ARG A 358 5.32 3.17 1.43
N SER A 359 5.13 3.33 0.13
CA SER A 359 6.20 3.16 -0.87
C SER A 359 7.26 4.26 -0.82
N LEU A 360 6.96 5.42 -0.21
CA LEU A 360 7.88 6.58 -0.16
C LEU A 360 8.69 6.62 1.13
N MET A 361 8.18 6.02 2.19
CA MET A 361 8.81 6.00 3.51
C MET A 361 9.46 4.65 3.84
N THR A 362 9.54 3.75 2.85
CA THR A 362 10.22 2.46 2.99
C THR A 362 11.30 2.31 1.91
N LEU A 363 12.36 1.57 2.23
CA LEU A 363 13.40 1.19 1.26
C LEU A 363 13.10 -0.20 0.70
N GLU A 364 11.90 -0.35 0.14
CA GLU A 364 11.35 -1.63 -0.33
C GLU A 364 12.20 -2.26 -1.44
N SER A 365 12.59 -1.47 -2.44
CA SER A 365 13.50 -1.91 -3.51
C SER A 365 14.82 -2.43 -2.94
N THR A 366 15.39 -1.74 -1.95
CA THR A 366 16.65 -2.18 -1.33
C THR A 366 16.47 -3.45 -0.52
N PHE A 367 15.33 -3.59 0.17
CA PHE A 367 15.01 -4.82 0.87
C PHE A 367 14.85 -6.02 -0.09
N LYS A 368 14.16 -5.82 -1.20
CA LYS A 368 13.95 -6.85 -2.23
C LYS A 368 15.27 -7.24 -2.90
N ASP A 369 16.04 -6.26 -3.34
CA ASP A 369 17.20 -6.48 -4.22
C ASP A 369 18.47 -6.86 -3.45
N HIS A 370 18.59 -6.47 -2.17
CA HIS A 370 19.83 -6.62 -1.40
C HIS A 370 19.63 -7.41 -0.10
N ALA A 371 18.60 -7.10 0.69
CA ALA A 371 18.38 -7.78 1.97
C ALA A 371 17.89 -9.22 1.80
N THR A 372 16.93 -9.46 0.90
CA THR A 372 16.37 -10.80 0.66
C THR A 372 17.45 -11.78 0.16
N PRO A 373 18.30 -11.43 -0.82
CA PRO A 373 19.42 -12.28 -1.22
C PRO A 373 20.44 -12.51 -0.10
N ALA A 374 20.74 -11.49 0.71
CA ALA A 374 21.68 -11.62 1.83
C ALA A 374 21.17 -12.60 2.90
N ILE A 375 19.88 -12.54 3.25
CA ILE A 375 19.24 -13.49 4.18
C ILE A 375 19.31 -14.90 3.59
N ALA A 376 18.90 -15.08 2.33
CA ALA A 376 18.93 -16.39 1.68
C ALA A 376 20.36 -16.97 1.59
N ALA A 377 21.37 -16.13 1.31
CA ALA A 377 22.77 -16.54 1.27
C ALA A 377 23.30 -16.94 2.66
N PHE A 378 22.88 -16.26 3.71
CA PHE A 378 23.21 -16.60 5.09
C PHE A 378 22.53 -17.91 5.53
N GLU A 379 21.24 -18.08 5.24
CA GLU A 379 20.50 -19.29 5.55
C GLU A 379 21.11 -20.54 4.89
N ARG A 380 21.67 -20.40 3.68
CA ARG A 380 22.43 -21.48 3.01
C ARG A 380 23.75 -21.83 3.68
N LYS A 381 24.35 -20.91 4.45
CA LYS A 381 25.64 -21.11 5.16
C LYS A 381 25.46 -21.65 6.58
N LEU A 382 24.27 -21.52 7.16
CA LEU A 382 23.96 -22.16 8.44
C LEU A 382 24.08 -23.69 8.26
N PRO A 383 24.57 -24.43 9.28
CA PRO A 383 24.44 -25.87 9.26
C PRO A 383 22.97 -26.20 8.99
N PRO A 384 22.67 -27.27 8.21
CA PRO A 384 21.30 -27.67 8.00
C PRO A 384 20.62 -27.69 9.36
N ARG A 385 19.54 -26.92 9.49
CA ARG A 385 18.74 -26.88 10.72
C ARG A 385 18.63 -28.32 11.21
N PRO A 386 18.97 -28.64 12.48
CA PRO A 386 18.94 -30.01 12.95
C PRO A 386 17.64 -30.61 12.45
N ALA A 387 17.73 -31.73 11.73
CA ALA A 387 16.55 -32.41 11.21
C ALA A 387 15.53 -32.40 12.35
N PRO A 388 14.32 -31.87 12.14
CA PRO A 388 13.31 -31.91 13.19
C PRO A 388 13.32 -33.33 13.72
N ILE A 389 13.48 -33.49 15.04
CA ILE A 389 13.26 -34.76 15.73
C ILE A 389 12.02 -35.36 15.06
N PRO A 390 12.05 -36.58 14.52
CA PRO A 390 11.00 -37.06 13.63
C PRO A 390 9.65 -36.89 14.29
N ALA A 391 9.00 -35.78 13.92
CA ALA A 391 7.62 -35.54 14.18
C ALA A 391 6.87 -36.53 13.31
N PRO A 392 5.69 -36.97 13.73
CA PRO A 392 4.84 -37.84 12.90
C PRO A 392 4.80 -37.27 11.47
N ALA A 393 4.94 -38.14 10.46
CA ALA A 393 5.21 -37.83 9.06
C ALA A 393 4.82 -36.40 8.65
N ALA A 394 5.82 -35.57 8.30
CA ALA A 394 5.59 -34.17 7.94
C ALA A 394 4.52 -34.05 6.83
N PRO A 395 3.54 -33.15 6.97
CA PRO A 395 2.44 -33.07 6.04
C PRO A 395 2.93 -32.59 4.66
N LYS A 396 2.39 -33.17 3.59
CA LYS A 396 2.77 -32.86 2.19
C LYS A 396 2.69 -31.35 1.88
N PRO A 397 3.62 -30.79 1.09
CA PRO A 397 3.61 -29.36 0.75
C PRO A 397 2.46 -28.99 -0.19
N ILE A 398 2.06 -27.72 -0.16
CA ILE A 398 1.14 -27.11 -1.13
C ILE A 398 1.97 -26.38 -2.19
N ASN A 399 1.81 -26.72 -3.47
CA ASN A 399 2.55 -26.12 -4.57
C ASN A 399 1.61 -25.26 -5.42
N LEU A 400 1.73 -23.94 -5.34
CA LEU A 400 0.97 -22.99 -6.14
C LEU A 400 1.79 -22.56 -7.37
N ASN A 401 1.36 -23.01 -8.55
CA ASN A 401 1.91 -22.63 -9.85
C ASN A 401 1.09 -21.47 -10.41
N VAL A 402 1.69 -20.29 -10.46
CA VAL A 402 1.09 -19.05 -10.97
C VAL A 402 1.60 -18.79 -12.37
N TYR A 403 0.75 -18.93 -13.37
CA TYR A 403 1.04 -18.57 -14.75
C TYR A 403 0.67 -17.11 -14.98
N ILE A 404 1.67 -16.29 -15.29
CA ILE A 404 1.44 -14.88 -15.59
C ILE A 404 1.06 -14.78 -17.06
N HIS A 405 -0.15 -14.28 -17.33
CA HIS A 405 -0.65 -14.13 -18.68
C HIS A 405 0.08 -12.98 -19.41
N ARG A 406 0.18 -13.06 -20.75
CA ARG A 406 0.91 -12.08 -21.57
C ARG A 406 0.42 -10.64 -21.42
N ASP A 407 -0.86 -10.44 -21.15
CA ASP A 407 -1.41 -9.09 -20.98
C ASP A 407 -0.87 -8.36 -19.75
N LEU A 408 -0.27 -9.07 -18.80
CA LEU A 408 0.46 -8.47 -17.69
C LEU A 408 1.89 -8.06 -18.10
N HIS A 409 2.42 -8.56 -19.23
CA HIS A 409 3.80 -8.28 -19.67
C HIS A 409 3.91 -6.82 -20.14
N GLY A 410 4.35 -5.94 -19.23
CA GLY A 410 4.39 -4.49 -19.44
C GLY A 410 3.65 -3.70 -18.36
N ASP A 411 2.88 -4.37 -17.50
CA ASP A 411 2.32 -3.76 -16.30
C ASP A 411 3.44 -3.41 -15.31
N SER A 412 3.51 -2.16 -14.88
CA SER A 412 4.51 -1.66 -13.93
C SER A 412 4.41 -2.31 -12.54
N ARG A 413 3.28 -2.93 -12.20
CA ARG A 413 3.03 -3.70 -10.98
C ARG A 413 3.56 -5.12 -11.05
N LEU A 414 3.86 -5.65 -12.24
CA LEU A 414 4.31 -7.04 -12.43
C LEU A 414 5.50 -7.43 -11.52
N PRO A 415 6.50 -6.55 -11.26
CA PRO A 415 7.55 -6.83 -10.28
C PRO A 415 7.04 -6.98 -8.84
N SER A 416 5.99 -6.28 -8.43
CA SER A 416 5.46 -6.30 -7.05
C SER A 416 4.34 -7.32 -6.85
N LEU A 417 3.73 -7.87 -7.92
CA LEU A 417 2.62 -8.83 -7.82
C LEU A 417 2.90 -10.01 -6.88
N ARG A 418 4.14 -10.53 -6.87
CA ARG A 418 4.53 -11.61 -5.94
C ARG A 418 4.30 -11.19 -4.49
N ASP A 419 4.72 -9.99 -4.12
CA ASP A 419 4.67 -9.51 -2.75
C ASP A 419 3.28 -9.01 -2.37
N ASP A 420 2.62 -8.30 -3.28
CA ASP A 420 1.31 -7.69 -3.07
C ASP A 420 0.18 -8.72 -2.98
N TYR A 421 0.28 -9.85 -3.71
CA TYR A 421 -0.80 -10.85 -3.81
C TYR A 421 -0.47 -12.17 -3.10
N PHE A 422 0.79 -12.59 -3.09
CA PHE A 422 1.14 -13.96 -2.75
C PHE A 422 2.02 -14.12 -1.51
N SER A 423 2.86 -13.14 -1.15
CA SER A 423 3.77 -13.26 0.01
C SER A 423 3.01 -13.37 1.33
N TRP A 424 1.95 -12.57 1.53
CA TRP A 424 1.11 -12.66 2.72
C TRP A 424 0.19 -13.90 2.67
N LEU A 425 -0.33 -14.27 1.50
CA LEU A 425 -1.16 -15.47 1.30
C LEU A 425 -0.38 -16.73 1.63
N LYS A 426 0.88 -16.80 1.19
CA LYS A 426 1.80 -17.88 1.54
C LYS A 426 1.87 -18.04 3.06
N THR A 427 2.11 -16.93 3.77
CA THR A 427 2.22 -16.92 5.23
C THR A 427 0.93 -17.41 5.89
N GLU A 428 -0.22 -16.90 5.46
CA GLU A 428 -1.54 -17.33 5.95
C GLU A 428 -1.78 -18.82 5.74
N LEU A 429 -1.45 -19.36 4.56
CA LEU A 429 -1.60 -20.78 4.24
C LEU A 429 -0.65 -21.66 5.06
N GLU A 430 0.62 -21.25 5.24
CA GLU A 430 1.59 -21.94 6.09
C GLU A 430 1.12 -21.96 7.56
N ASP A 431 0.70 -20.81 8.08
CA ASP A 431 0.23 -20.66 9.46
C ASP A 431 -1.04 -21.48 9.74
N LEU A 432 -2.00 -21.50 8.81
CA LEU A 432 -3.25 -22.23 9.03
C LEU A 432 -3.10 -23.74 8.84
N SER A 433 -2.23 -24.19 7.92
CA SER A 433 -2.15 -25.60 7.52
C SER A 433 -1.02 -26.38 8.19
N GLY A 434 0.01 -25.68 8.67
CA GLY A 434 1.26 -26.31 9.11
C GLY A 434 2.06 -26.99 7.98
N ARG A 435 1.67 -26.79 6.71
CA ARG A 435 2.35 -27.31 5.52
C ARG A 435 3.30 -26.25 4.97
N THR A 436 4.40 -26.68 4.35
CA THR A 436 5.23 -25.79 3.53
C THR A 436 4.45 -25.38 2.29
N VAL A 437 4.48 -24.08 1.95
CA VAL A 437 3.82 -23.56 0.74
C VAL A 437 4.88 -23.07 -0.25
N MET A 438 4.87 -23.64 -1.45
CA MET A 438 5.77 -23.30 -2.54
C MET A 438 5.00 -22.49 -3.59
N ILE A 439 5.47 -21.28 -3.95
CA ILE A 439 4.83 -20.47 -4.99
C ILE A 439 5.80 -20.22 -6.15
N THR A 440 5.49 -20.80 -7.31
CA THR A 440 6.30 -20.74 -8.53
C THR A 440 5.58 -19.86 -9.55
N PHE A 441 6.28 -18.85 -10.07
CA PHE A 441 5.75 -17.93 -11.07
C PHE A 441 6.32 -18.29 -12.45
N HIS A 442 5.45 -18.46 -13.42
CA HIS A 442 5.78 -18.79 -14.81
C HIS A 442 5.47 -17.57 -15.68
N GLN A 443 6.48 -16.71 -15.91
CA GLN A 443 6.35 -15.46 -16.70
C GLN A 443 6.87 -15.63 -18.14
N GLU A 444 8.15 -15.96 -18.32
CA GLU A 444 8.79 -16.07 -19.64
C GLU A 444 9.25 -17.50 -19.98
N THR A 445 9.28 -18.39 -18.98
CA THR A 445 9.73 -19.78 -19.10
C THR A 445 8.57 -20.77 -19.27
N GLY A 446 7.33 -20.29 -19.19
CA GLY A 446 6.15 -21.11 -19.43
C GLY A 446 5.91 -21.38 -20.92
N PRO A 447 5.18 -22.44 -21.28
CA PRO A 447 4.73 -22.66 -22.65
C PRO A 447 3.88 -21.49 -23.16
N ALA A 448 4.18 -21.00 -24.38
CA ALA A 448 3.49 -19.85 -24.96
C ALA A 448 1.96 -19.98 -24.97
N TYR A 449 1.42 -21.18 -25.21
CA TYR A 449 -0.03 -21.42 -25.22
C TYR A 449 -0.70 -21.37 -23.84
N LEU A 450 0.07 -21.45 -22.74
CA LEU A 450 -0.43 -21.22 -21.38
C LEU A 450 -0.35 -19.74 -21.01
N ILE A 451 0.73 -19.06 -21.41
CA ILE A 451 0.93 -17.62 -21.17
C ILE A 451 -0.03 -16.77 -22.02
N ASP A 452 -0.34 -17.23 -23.24
CA ASP A 452 -1.24 -16.56 -24.20
C ASP A 452 -2.67 -17.10 -24.15
N PHE A 453 -3.02 -17.73 -23.02
CA PHE A 453 -4.32 -18.39 -22.87
C PHE A 453 -5.47 -17.39 -23.01
N ASN A 454 -6.33 -17.58 -23.99
CA ASN A 454 -7.46 -16.69 -24.23
C ASN A 454 -8.57 -16.84 -23.18
N TYR A 455 -8.45 -16.07 -22.10
CA TYR A 455 -9.34 -16.10 -20.93
C TYR A 455 -10.61 -15.24 -21.07
N LYS A 456 -10.69 -14.30 -22.03
CA LYS A 456 -11.84 -13.37 -22.17
C LYS A 456 -13.04 -14.01 -22.87
N ARG A 457 -13.85 -14.72 -22.10
CA ARG A 457 -15.10 -15.39 -22.51
C ARG A 457 -15.91 -15.72 -21.24
N ASP A 458 -17.00 -16.47 -21.39
CA ASP A 458 -17.75 -17.02 -20.25
C ASP A 458 -16.81 -17.69 -19.22
N HIS A 459 -16.90 -17.28 -17.95
CA HIS A 459 -15.96 -17.69 -16.92
C HIS A 459 -15.92 -19.22 -16.68
N ARG A 460 -17.03 -19.94 -16.83
CA ARG A 460 -17.06 -21.40 -16.67
C ARG A 460 -16.37 -22.09 -17.85
N VAL A 461 -16.59 -21.57 -19.06
CA VAL A 461 -15.89 -22.03 -20.26
C VAL A 461 -14.39 -21.72 -20.16
N SER A 462 -14.00 -20.53 -19.68
CA SER A 462 -12.59 -20.18 -19.44
C SER A 462 -11.92 -21.14 -18.47
N LEU A 463 -12.53 -21.40 -17.32
CA LEU A 463 -11.95 -22.27 -16.30
C LEU A 463 -11.80 -23.72 -16.77
N SER A 464 -12.84 -24.28 -17.38
CA SER A 464 -12.78 -25.65 -17.93
C SER A 464 -11.76 -25.77 -19.05
N THR A 465 -11.65 -24.76 -19.91
CA THR A 465 -10.63 -24.73 -20.98
C THR A 465 -9.23 -24.59 -20.39
N TRP A 466 -9.05 -23.76 -19.36
CA TRP A 466 -7.77 -23.58 -18.66
C TRP A 466 -7.31 -24.90 -18.04
N LYS A 467 -8.20 -25.56 -17.27
CA LYS A 467 -7.95 -26.87 -16.67
C LYS A 467 -7.50 -27.89 -17.72
N ASN A 468 -8.24 -28.02 -18.82
CA ASN A 468 -7.91 -28.98 -19.87
C ASN A 468 -6.54 -28.70 -20.51
N THR A 469 -6.23 -27.42 -20.77
CA THR A 469 -4.94 -27.02 -21.36
C THR A 469 -3.77 -27.34 -20.41
N VAL A 470 -3.92 -27.08 -19.11
CA VAL A 470 -2.88 -27.42 -18.12
C VAL A 470 -2.73 -28.94 -17.98
N LEU A 471 -3.82 -29.70 -17.89
CA LEU A 471 -3.77 -31.16 -17.81
C LEU A 471 -3.10 -31.76 -19.04
N GLN A 472 -3.43 -31.28 -20.24
CA GLN A 472 -2.78 -31.70 -21.48
C GLN A 472 -1.28 -31.34 -21.48
N HIS A 473 -0.89 -30.18 -20.94
CA HIS A 473 0.51 -29.82 -20.79
C HIS A 473 1.27 -30.79 -19.87
N LEU A 474 0.69 -31.12 -18.70
CA LEU A 474 1.27 -32.03 -17.73
C LEU A 474 1.37 -33.45 -18.27
N GLU A 475 0.34 -33.92 -18.98
CA GLU A 475 0.33 -35.24 -19.64
C GLU A 475 1.47 -35.34 -20.67
N HIS A 476 1.63 -34.35 -21.55
CA HIS A 476 2.74 -34.33 -22.50
C HIS A 476 4.12 -34.27 -21.82
N ALA A 477 4.21 -33.63 -20.66
CA ALA A 477 5.42 -33.57 -19.85
C ALA A 477 5.63 -34.84 -18.98
N SER A 478 4.72 -35.81 -19.01
CA SER A 478 4.71 -37.00 -18.14
C SER A 478 4.74 -36.65 -16.64
N ILE A 479 4.08 -35.56 -16.25
CA ILE A 479 3.95 -35.09 -14.87
C ILE A 479 2.58 -35.50 -14.35
N ALA A 480 2.53 -36.28 -13.27
CA ALA A 480 1.28 -36.63 -12.60
C ALA A 480 0.88 -35.51 -11.62
N PRO A 481 -0.27 -34.84 -11.81
CA PRO A 481 -0.71 -33.77 -10.90
C PRO A 481 -1.11 -34.33 -9.53
N SER A 482 -0.67 -33.66 -8.46
CA SER A 482 -1.17 -33.88 -7.10
C SER A 482 -2.37 -32.96 -6.81
N PRO A 483 -3.34 -33.35 -5.96
CA PRO A 483 -4.37 -32.45 -5.47
C PRO A 483 -3.82 -31.20 -4.75
N LEU A 484 -2.57 -31.26 -4.28
CA LEU A 484 -1.85 -30.14 -3.66
C LEU A 484 -1.04 -29.30 -4.65
N ASP A 485 -1.02 -29.66 -5.94
CA ASP A 485 -0.46 -28.84 -7.01
C ASP A 485 -1.57 -27.97 -7.57
N LEU A 486 -1.60 -26.70 -7.17
CA LEU A 486 -2.58 -25.71 -7.62
C LEU A 486 -2.05 -24.96 -8.85
N TYR A 487 -2.92 -24.63 -9.80
CA TYR A 487 -2.60 -24.02 -11.08
C TYR A 487 -3.50 -22.79 -11.31
N LEU A 488 -2.92 -21.61 -11.07
CA LEU A 488 -3.60 -20.33 -11.17
C LEU A 488 -3.11 -19.57 -12.41
N LEU A 489 -4.02 -19.16 -13.29
CA LEU A 489 -3.74 -18.16 -14.32
C LEU A 489 -3.99 -16.77 -13.74
N LEU A 490 -2.99 -15.89 -13.79
CA LEU A 490 -3.10 -14.50 -13.34
C LEU A 490 -3.16 -13.56 -14.55
N THR A 491 -4.16 -12.67 -14.60
CA THR A 491 -4.46 -11.81 -15.75
C THR A 491 -4.51 -10.33 -15.39
N LEU A 492 -4.33 -9.45 -16.38
CA LEU A 492 -4.45 -8.01 -16.17
C LEU A 492 -5.90 -7.61 -15.90
N ASP A 493 -6.80 -8.00 -16.80
CA ASP A 493 -8.22 -7.65 -16.76
C ASP A 493 -9.08 -8.79 -16.22
N ASP A 494 -10.32 -8.44 -15.87
CA ASP A 494 -11.38 -9.38 -15.51
C ASP A 494 -11.72 -10.33 -16.67
N ILE A 495 -12.21 -11.52 -16.34
CA ILE A 495 -12.55 -12.60 -17.28
C ILE A 495 -13.70 -12.17 -18.19
N ASP A 496 -14.72 -11.56 -17.57
CA ASP A 496 -15.87 -10.91 -18.21
C ASP A 496 -16.26 -9.66 -17.40
N SER A 497 -17.35 -8.98 -17.76
CA SER A 497 -17.75 -7.71 -17.11
C SER A 497 -18.20 -7.85 -15.66
N GLN A 498 -18.33 -9.07 -15.14
CA GLN A 498 -18.82 -9.33 -13.78
C GLN A 498 -17.87 -10.22 -12.96
N THR A 499 -16.91 -10.88 -13.62
CA THR A 499 -16.12 -11.95 -13.02
C THR A 499 -14.63 -11.62 -13.02
N ALA A 500 -14.12 -11.18 -11.87
CA ALA A 500 -12.70 -10.92 -11.67
C ALA A 500 -11.88 -12.21 -11.49
N GLY A 501 -12.50 -13.29 -11.02
CA GLY A 501 -11.83 -14.57 -10.80
C GLY A 501 -12.81 -15.72 -10.76
N VAL A 502 -12.31 -16.93 -11.00
CA VAL A 502 -13.09 -18.17 -10.94
C VAL A 502 -12.20 -19.36 -10.59
N ALA A 503 -12.67 -20.19 -9.66
CA ALA A 503 -12.11 -21.49 -9.33
C ALA A 503 -13.24 -22.45 -8.94
N TYR A 504 -13.01 -23.75 -9.11
CA TYR A 504 -13.93 -24.76 -8.57
C TYR A 504 -13.52 -25.10 -7.13
N LEU A 505 -14.53 -25.27 -6.27
CA LEU A 505 -14.33 -25.73 -4.91
C LEU A 505 -13.66 -27.12 -4.92
N HIS A 506 -12.59 -27.29 -4.14
CA HIS A 506 -11.81 -28.54 -4.04
C HIS A 506 -11.16 -29.02 -5.35
N ASP A 507 -10.96 -28.12 -6.32
CA ASP A 507 -10.24 -28.42 -7.56
C ASP A 507 -8.92 -27.64 -7.59
N SER A 508 -7.97 -28.09 -8.40
CA SER A 508 -6.62 -27.55 -8.42
C SER A 508 -6.42 -26.37 -9.39
N PHE A 509 -7.49 -25.78 -9.93
CA PHE A 509 -7.41 -24.84 -11.05
C PHE A 509 -8.20 -23.56 -10.80
N GLY A 510 -7.65 -22.42 -11.22
CA GLY A 510 -8.36 -21.15 -11.21
C GLY A 510 -7.77 -20.10 -12.13
N ILE A 511 -8.53 -19.03 -12.31
CA ILE A 511 -8.15 -17.83 -13.06
C ILE A 511 -8.46 -16.62 -12.16
N ALA A 512 -7.53 -15.67 -12.06
CA ALA A 512 -7.71 -14.47 -11.24
C ALA A 512 -7.13 -13.23 -11.92
N ALA A 513 -7.89 -12.14 -11.88
CA ALA A 513 -7.45 -10.83 -12.35
C ALA A 513 -6.73 -10.04 -11.26
N THR A 514 -5.80 -9.18 -11.69
CA THR A 514 -5.07 -8.22 -10.84
C THR A 514 -5.84 -6.90 -10.63
N THR A 515 -7.12 -6.86 -10.98
CA THR A 515 -8.04 -5.75 -10.70
C THR A 515 -8.35 -5.62 -9.21
N SER A 516 -8.12 -6.68 -8.42
CA SER A 516 -8.18 -6.65 -6.97
C SER A 516 -7.16 -7.59 -6.33
N TYR A 517 -6.43 -7.06 -5.35
CA TYR A 517 -5.42 -7.77 -4.55
C TYR A 517 -5.96 -8.97 -3.76
N ARG A 518 -7.28 -9.08 -3.60
CA ARG A 518 -7.95 -10.19 -2.94
C ARG A 518 -8.22 -11.37 -3.88
N THR A 519 -8.42 -11.13 -5.18
CA THR A 519 -9.01 -12.11 -6.11
C THR A 519 -8.19 -13.40 -6.18
N ALA A 520 -6.87 -13.32 -6.38
CA ALA A 520 -6.02 -14.51 -6.45
C ALA A 520 -6.11 -15.37 -5.18
N ALA A 521 -6.08 -14.73 -4.00
CA ALA A 521 -6.20 -15.42 -2.72
C ALA A 521 -7.59 -16.01 -2.49
N HIS A 522 -8.63 -15.34 -2.96
CA HIS A 522 -10.02 -15.83 -2.94
C HIS A 522 -10.17 -17.12 -3.75
N GLU A 523 -9.65 -17.13 -4.98
CA GLU A 523 -9.70 -18.32 -5.84
C GLU A 523 -8.88 -19.49 -5.28
N VAL A 524 -7.67 -19.21 -4.76
CA VAL A 524 -6.85 -20.23 -4.06
C VAL A 524 -7.59 -20.76 -2.83
N GLY A 525 -8.36 -19.92 -2.14
CA GLY A 525 -9.26 -20.34 -1.06
C GLY A 525 -10.25 -21.40 -1.50
N HIS A 526 -10.97 -21.17 -2.60
CA HIS A 526 -11.90 -22.16 -3.17
C HIS A 526 -11.21 -23.48 -3.52
N MET A 527 -10.04 -23.44 -4.16
CA MET A 527 -9.26 -24.65 -4.48
C MET A 527 -8.96 -25.50 -3.23
N LEU A 528 -8.83 -24.83 -2.08
CA LEU A 528 -8.50 -25.44 -0.80
C LEU A 528 -9.71 -25.65 0.13
N GLY A 529 -10.94 -25.44 -0.35
CA GLY A 529 -12.17 -25.74 0.40
C GLY A 529 -12.80 -24.58 1.16
N ALA A 530 -12.36 -23.35 0.92
CA ALA A 530 -13.01 -22.17 1.49
C ALA A 530 -14.33 -21.84 0.76
N LEU A 531 -15.32 -21.36 1.52
CA LEU A 531 -16.69 -21.09 1.09
C LEU A 531 -17.06 -19.61 1.28
N HIS A 532 -17.89 -19.08 0.39
CA HIS A 532 -18.43 -17.71 0.45
C HIS A 532 -19.27 -17.47 1.70
N GLU A 533 -20.16 -18.41 2.03
CA GLU A 533 -21.07 -18.36 3.18
C GLU A 533 -20.34 -18.27 4.53
N ASP A 534 -19.09 -18.71 4.56
CA ASP A 534 -18.24 -18.68 5.74
C ASP A 534 -17.32 -17.45 5.77
N GLY A 535 -17.46 -16.54 4.82
CA GLY A 535 -16.80 -15.24 4.82
C GLY A 535 -17.33 -14.34 5.93
N ASP A 536 -16.41 -13.75 6.68
CA ASP A 536 -16.69 -12.91 7.85
C ASP A 536 -16.12 -11.49 7.70
N ASN A 537 -16.65 -10.57 8.52
CA ASN A 537 -16.15 -9.22 8.73
C ASN A 537 -15.47 -9.13 10.10
N ILE A 538 -14.17 -8.85 10.10
CA ILE A 538 -13.38 -8.70 11.33
C ILE A 538 -13.31 -7.23 11.72
N PHE A 539 -13.62 -6.92 12.97
CA PHE A 539 -13.44 -5.58 13.54
C PHE A 539 -12.16 -5.52 14.39
N ASN A 540 -11.19 -4.72 13.97
CA ASN A 540 -9.91 -4.50 14.66
C ASN A 540 -9.55 -3.00 14.76
N GLY A 541 -10.56 -2.14 14.86
CA GLY A 541 -10.43 -0.68 14.74
C GLY A 541 -11.02 -0.14 13.43
N TRP A 542 -11.17 -0.99 12.42
CA TRP A 542 -12.03 -0.79 11.24
C TRP A 542 -12.61 -2.14 10.80
N TRP A 543 -13.70 -2.12 10.03
CA TRP A 543 -14.27 -3.34 9.45
C TRP A 543 -13.39 -3.82 8.30
N HIS A 544 -12.91 -5.05 8.40
CA HIS A 544 -12.14 -5.71 7.36
C HIS A 544 -12.84 -6.97 6.89
N GLU A 545 -12.87 -7.19 5.59
CA GLU A 545 -13.40 -8.40 4.98
C GLU A 545 -12.35 -9.49 4.97
N THR A 546 -12.75 -10.67 5.42
CA THR A 546 -11.97 -11.89 5.17
C THR A 546 -12.07 -12.28 3.70
N LEU A 547 -11.10 -13.07 3.23
CA LEU A 547 -10.91 -13.32 1.80
C LEU A 547 -12.14 -13.86 1.06
N MET A 548 -12.97 -14.65 1.74
CA MET A 548 -14.16 -15.27 1.14
C MET A 548 -15.44 -14.45 1.28
N LYS A 549 -15.40 -13.29 1.95
CA LYS A 549 -16.62 -12.50 2.18
C LYS A 549 -17.20 -12.03 0.86
N ASP A 550 -18.41 -12.46 0.50
CA ASP A 550 -19.07 -11.98 -0.71
C ASP A 550 -19.06 -10.47 -0.77
N ARG A 551 -18.76 -9.95 -1.97
CA ARG A 551 -18.80 -8.51 -2.17
C ARG A 551 -20.24 -8.07 -2.09
N ASP A 552 -20.57 -7.33 -1.05
CA ASP A 552 -21.82 -6.61 -0.97
C ASP A 552 -21.60 -5.15 -1.33
N PHE A 553 -22.69 -4.39 -1.30
CA PHE A 553 -22.69 -2.98 -1.62
C PHE A 553 -21.71 -2.17 -0.75
N PHE A 554 -21.27 -2.67 0.41
CA PHE A 554 -20.38 -2.01 1.37
C PHE A 554 -18.94 -2.51 1.35
N SER A 555 -18.62 -3.49 0.51
CA SER A 555 -17.27 -4.07 0.47
C SER A 555 -16.18 -3.09 0.08
N PHE A 556 -16.50 -2.04 -0.67
CA PHE A 556 -15.54 -0.99 -1.01
C PHE A 556 -15.17 -0.09 0.20
N LEU A 557 -15.95 -0.12 1.28
CA LEU A 557 -15.71 0.66 2.51
C LEU A 557 -14.91 -0.13 3.54
N ARG A 558 -14.81 -1.46 3.39
CA ARG A 558 -14.14 -2.34 4.34
C ARG A 558 -12.73 -2.64 3.86
N GLY A 559 -11.77 -2.66 4.77
CA GLY A 559 -10.40 -3.06 4.43
C GLY A 559 -10.33 -4.57 4.13
N ASN A 560 -9.22 -5.07 3.61
CA ASN A 560 -9.00 -6.53 3.55
C ASN A 560 -8.30 -6.99 4.82
N ALA A 561 -8.78 -8.07 5.42
CA ALA A 561 -8.19 -8.65 6.62
C ALA A 561 -6.85 -9.36 6.32
N TYR A 562 -6.54 -9.63 5.05
CA TYR A 562 -5.40 -10.42 4.57
C TYR A 562 -5.36 -11.84 5.17
N ARG A 563 -6.55 -12.41 5.42
CA ARG A 563 -6.72 -13.74 6.02
C ARG A 563 -8.08 -14.36 5.73
N PHE A 564 -8.16 -15.67 5.85
CA PHE A 564 -9.43 -16.38 5.89
C PHE A 564 -10.13 -16.16 7.24
N SER A 565 -11.47 -16.23 7.25
CA SER A 565 -12.25 -16.28 8.50
C SER A 565 -11.87 -17.53 9.30
N ASP A 566 -12.15 -17.55 10.61
CA ASP A 566 -11.82 -18.73 11.42
C ASP A 566 -12.53 -19.99 10.89
N LYS A 567 -13.79 -19.88 10.48
CA LYS A 567 -14.53 -20.99 9.88
C LYS A 567 -13.93 -21.46 8.55
N ASN A 568 -13.50 -20.54 7.68
CA ASN A 568 -12.82 -20.94 6.45
C ASN A 568 -11.43 -21.53 6.68
N ARG A 569 -10.69 -21.07 7.71
CA ARG A 569 -9.44 -21.74 8.11
C ARG A 569 -9.71 -23.19 8.51
N ASP A 570 -10.80 -23.45 9.22
CA ASP A 570 -11.19 -24.81 9.60
C ASP A 570 -11.63 -25.65 8.39
N ASN A 571 -12.37 -25.08 7.44
CA ASN A 571 -12.71 -25.75 6.18
C ASN A 571 -11.45 -26.15 5.41
N ILE A 572 -10.49 -25.22 5.27
CA ILE A 572 -9.23 -25.48 4.58
C ILE A 572 -8.43 -26.56 5.30
N ARG A 573 -8.32 -26.51 6.64
CA ARG A 573 -7.65 -27.57 7.42
C ARG A 573 -8.32 -28.92 7.23
N THR A 574 -9.65 -28.95 7.22
CA THR A 574 -10.43 -30.17 7.03
C THR A 574 -10.17 -30.77 5.65
N TYR A 575 -10.23 -29.95 4.60
CA TYR A 575 -9.88 -30.38 3.24
C TYR A 575 -8.44 -30.88 3.15
N LEU A 576 -7.48 -30.17 3.75
CA LEU A 576 -6.08 -30.56 3.72
C LEU A 576 -5.77 -31.80 4.56
N SER A 577 -6.57 -32.13 5.57
CA SER A 577 -6.35 -33.29 6.43
C SER A 577 -6.42 -34.63 5.68
N GLN A 578 -7.13 -34.67 4.54
CA GLN A 578 -7.20 -35.86 3.70
C GLN A 578 -5.90 -36.15 2.94
N PHE A 579 -4.95 -35.22 2.94
CA PHE A 579 -3.72 -35.28 2.16
C PHE A 579 -2.45 -35.42 2.99
N GLY A 580 -2.47 -36.10 4.13
CA GLY A 580 -1.26 -36.54 4.86
C GLY A 580 -0.43 -35.42 5.46
#